data_AF-A0A0K8VNP2-F1
#
_entry.id   AF-A0A0K8VNP2-F1
#
_cell.length_a   1.000
_cell.length_b   1.000
_cell.length_c   1.000
_cell.angle_alpha   90.00
_cell.angle_beta   90.00
_cell.angle_gamma   90.00
#
_symmetry.space_group_name_H-M   'P 1'
#
loop_
_entity.id
_entity.type
_entity.pdbx_description
1 polymer ?
#
loop_
_entity_poly.entity_id
_entity_poly.type
_entity_poly.pdbx_seq_one_letter_code
_entity_poly.pdbx_strand_id
1 'polypeptide(L)'
;MTTANLQRDELLLLFDVDGTLTYPRSNIQPEFEAFMYSKVKPRANIATVGGSDLEKMFEQLNGKKILEEFDFLFPENGLVQIDHGKEAGKQNIIQHLGEPTLKRFINFVLRYLSELDLPIKRGTFIEFRNGMMNVCPMGRQCTRSERNMFVEYEKKTSCA
;
A
#
# COMPACT_ATOMS: atom_id res chain seq x y z
N MET A 1 2.40 40.15 3.92
CA MET A 1 1.72 39.02 3.26
C MET A 1 0.54 38.65 4.13
N THR A 2 -0.68 38.92 3.68
CA THR A 2 -1.90 38.52 4.37
C THR A 2 -2.01 37.00 4.27
N THR A 3 -1.73 36.29 5.35
CA THR A 3 -2.06 34.86 5.45
C THR A 3 -3.57 34.73 5.36
N ALA A 4 -4.07 34.15 4.27
CA ALA A 4 -5.48 33.79 4.17
C ALA A 4 -5.80 32.84 5.34
N ASN A 5 -6.75 33.22 6.20
CA ASN A 5 -7.31 32.33 7.21
C ASN A 5 -8.24 31.36 6.48
N LEU A 6 -7.69 30.24 6.03
CA LEU A 6 -8.47 29.13 5.47
C LEU A 6 -9.33 28.50 6.57
N GLN A 7 -10.57 28.19 6.25
CA GLN A 7 -11.43 27.37 7.12
C GLN A 7 -10.96 25.90 7.08
N ARG A 8 -11.34 25.14 8.10
CA ARG A 8 -10.90 23.74 8.27
C ARG A 8 -11.24 22.88 7.05
N ASP A 9 -12.45 23.02 6.54
CA ASP A 9 -13.01 22.27 5.43
C ASP A 9 -12.41 22.65 4.07
N GLU A 10 -11.75 23.80 3.98
CA GLU A 10 -11.01 24.26 2.79
C GLU A 10 -9.59 23.69 2.72
N LEU A 11 -9.10 23.05 3.78
CA LEU A 11 -7.74 22.52 3.88
C LEU A 11 -7.74 21.02 4.14
N LEU A 12 -7.10 20.26 3.23
CA LEU A 12 -6.84 18.84 3.40
C LEU A 12 -5.34 18.60 3.58
N LEU A 13 -4.98 17.94 4.68
CA LEU A 13 -3.63 17.43 4.90
C LEU A 13 -3.62 15.92 4.68
N LEU A 14 -2.98 15.50 3.59
CA LEU A 14 -2.86 14.09 3.21
C LEU A 14 -1.48 13.57 3.58
N PHE A 15 -1.43 12.53 4.41
CA PHE A 15 -0.19 11.94 4.91
C PHE A 15 0.02 10.54 4.37
N ASP A 16 1.27 10.24 3.98
CA ASP A 16 1.72 8.85 3.92
C ASP A 16 1.77 8.26 5.35
N VAL A 17 1.82 6.94 5.48
CA VAL A 17 1.82 6.24 6.78
C VAL A 17 3.23 5.90 7.22
N ASP A 18 3.86 4.90 6.60
CA ASP A 18 5.14 4.34 7.06
C ASP A 18 6.29 5.30 6.78
N GLY A 19 7.02 5.71 7.81
CA GLY A 19 8.09 6.70 7.69
C GLY A 19 7.63 8.17 7.70
N THR A 20 6.31 8.42 7.73
CA THR A 20 5.73 9.77 7.83
C THR A 20 4.95 9.95 9.14
N LEU A 21 3.87 9.21 9.33
CA LEU A 21 3.12 9.21 10.60
C LEU A 21 3.74 8.26 11.64
N THR A 22 4.45 7.25 11.17
CA THR A 22 5.15 6.27 12.02
C THR A 22 6.63 6.19 11.65
N TYR A 23 7.45 5.68 12.55
CA TYR A 23 8.76 5.17 12.15
C TYR A 23 8.60 3.95 11.24
N PRO A 24 9.59 3.65 10.37
CA PRO A 24 9.53 2.50 9.49
C PRO A 24 9.19 1.20 10.23
N ARG A 25 8.15 0.49 9.78
CA ARG A 25 7.67 -0.79 10.32
C ARG A 25 7.37 -0.77 11.82
N SER A 26 6.92 0.39 12.32
CA SER A 26 6.61 0.59 13.74
C SER A 26 5.24 1.25 13.89
N ASN A 27 4.72 1.24 15.13
CA ASN A 27 3.47 1.92 15.45
C ASN A 27 3.69 3.43 15.66
N ILE A 28 2.63 4.21 15.48
CA ILE A 28 2.60 5.64 15.79
C ILE A 28 2.99 5.88 17.25
N GLN A 29 3.77 6.92 17.50
CA GLN A 29 4.14 7.31 18.86
C GLN A 29 2.95 8.00 19.54
N PRO A 30 2.63 7.69 20.80
CA PRO A 30 1.47 8.26 21.49
C PRO A 30 1.44 9.80 21.51
N GLU A 31 2.60 10.44 21.63
CA GLU A 31 2.73 11.89 21.63
C GLU A 31 2.40 12.50 20.27
N PHE A 32 2.82 11.81 19.19
CA PHE A 32 2.56 12.25 17.82
C PHE A 32 1.09 12.02 17.45
N GLU A 33 0.51 10.89 17.86
CA GLU A 33 -0.93 10.64 17.75
C GLU A 33 -1.75 11.73 18.46
N ALA A 34 -1.42 12.02 19.71
CA ALA A 34 -2.09 13.06 20.49
C ALA A 34 -1.95 14.46 19.85
N PHE A 35 -0.80 14.75 19.24
CA PHE A 35 -0.59 15.98 18.49
C PHE A 35 -1.50 16.07 17.26
N MET A 36 -1.58 15.01 16.46
CA MET A 36 -2.45 14.96 15.28
C MET A 36 -3.90 15.25 15.65
N TYR A 37 -4.42 14.58 16.69
CA TYR A 37 -5.83 14.74 17.08
C TYR A 37 -6.12 16.06 17.78
N SER A 38 -5.24 16.53 18.68
CA SER A 38 -5.52 17.72 19.48
C SER A 38 -5.11 19.04 18.83
N LYS A 39 -4.14 19.04 17.91
CA LYS A 39 -3.56 20.26 17.33
C LYS A 39 -3.79 20.40 15.83
N VAL A 40 -3.85 19.28 15.10
CA VAL A 40 -3.97 19.30 13.62
C VAL A 40 -5.42 19.15 13.19
N LYS A 41 -6.11 18.08 13.63
CA LYS A 41 -7.53 17.79 13.30
C LYS A 41 -8.47 18.99 13.46
N PRO A 42 -8.37 19.85 14.49
CA PRO A 42 -9.29 20.98 14.64
C PRO A 42 -9.10 22.09 13.59
N ARG A 43 -7.98 22.08 12.85
CA ARG A 43 -7.56 23.16 11.94
C ARG A 43 -7.64 22.79 10.46
N ALA A 44 -7.60 21.50 10.14
CA ALA A 44 -7.69 21.00 8.77
C ALA A 44 -8.42 19.66 8.75
N ASN A 45 -9.01 19.31 7.62
CA ASN A 45 -9.32 17.92 7.34
C ASN A 45 -8.01 17.14 7.26
N ILE A 46 -7.96 15.98 7.91
CA ILE A 46 -6.77 15.12 7.90
C ILE A 46 -7.11 13.79 7.24
N ALA A 47 -6.19 13.32 6.40
CA ALA A 47 -6.34 12.09 5.66
C ALA A 47 -5.04 11.28 5.61
N THR A 48 -5.16 9.97 5.46
CA THR A 48 -4.01 9.10 5.16
C THR A 48 -4.14 8.50 3.78
N VAL A 49 -3.01 8.28 3.10
CA VAL A 49 -2.89 7.46 1.89
C VAL A 49 -1.73 6.50 2.08
N GLY A 50 -1.91 5.25 1.68
CA GLY A 50 -0.83 4.27 1.77
C GLY A 50 -1.07 3.07 0.88
N GLY A 51 0.00 2.43 0.42
CA GLY A 51 -0.09 1.24 -0.42
C GLY A 51 -0.51 -0.03 0.33
N SER A 52 -0.54 0.03 1.67
CA SER A 52 -0.97 -1.07 2.52
C SER A 52 -2.49 -1.23 2.53
N ASP A 53 -2.96 -2.43 2.84
CA ASP A 53 -4.35 -2.68 3.20
C ASP A 53 -4.73 -1.97 4.51
N LEU A 54 -6.04 -1.87 4.75
CA LEU A 54 -6.59 -1.18 5.92
C LEU A 54 -6.18 -1.85 7.25
N GLU A 55 -6.04 -3.17 7.28
CA GLU A 55 -5.65 -3.91 8.50
C GLU A 55 -4.24 -3.50 8.96
N LYS A 56 -3.28 -3.42 8.04
CA LYS A 56 -1.94 -2.91 8.35
C LYS A 56 -1.95 -1.46 8.79
N MET A 57 -2.79 -0.62 8.19
CA MET A 57 -2.94 0.75 8.66
C MET A 57 -3.42 0.79 10.11
N PHE A 58 -4.35 -0.09 10.51
CA PHE A 58 -4.77 -0.21 11.91
C PHE A 58 -3.63 -0.68 12.82
N GLU A 59 -2.79 -1.62 12.39
CA GLU A 59 -1.63 -2.03 13.19
C GLU A 59 -0.68 -0.84 13.43
N GLN A 60 -0.39 -0.06 12.39
CA GLN A 60 0.53 1.07 12.46
C GLN A 60 -0.06 2.27 13.24
N LEU A 61 -1.36 2.50 13.12
CA LEU A 61 -2.03 3.71 13.63
C LEU A 61 -2.89 3.42 14.87
N ASN A 62 -2.42 2.47 15.69
CA ASN A 62 -2.95 2.19 17.01
C ASN A 62 -4.44 1.75 17.02
N GLY A 63 -4.80 0.91 16.06
CA GLY A 63 -6.10 0.26 15.95
C GLY A 63 -7.11 1.02 15.10
N LYS A 64 -8.40 0.77 15.39
CA LYS A 64 -9.53 1.32 14.61
C LYS A 64 -9.89 2.76 14.95
N LYS A 65 -9.27 3.34 15.97
CA LYS A 65 -9.53 4.73 16.42
C LYS A 65 -9.37 5.73 15.27
N ILE A 66 -8.47 5.45 14.34
CA ILE A 66 -8.25 6.28 13.16
C ILE A 66 -9.51 6.47 12.28
N LEU A 67 -10.45 5.52 12.27
CA LEU A 67 -11.71 5.64 11.55
C LEU A 67 -12.59 6.79 12.07
N GLU A 68 -12.43 7.16 13.34
CA GLU A 68 -13.19 8.22 14.01
C GLU A 68 -12.39 9.54 14.04
N GLU A 69 -11.06 9.44 14.02
CA GLU A 69 -10.19 10.59 14.19
C GLU A 69 -9.73 11.25 12.89
N PHE A 70 -9.56 10.47 11.82
CA PHE A 70 -9.24 11.00 10.50
C PHE A 70 -10.51 11.15 9.66
N ASP A 71 -10.58 12.24 8.89
CA ASP A 71 -11.73 12.54 8.05
C ASP A 71 -11.79 11.60 6.85
N PHE A 72 -10.63 11.29 6.25
CA PHE A 72 -10.54 10.37 5.11
C PHE A 72 -9.40 9.36 5.25
N LEU A 73 -9.61 8.14 4.75
CA LEU A 73 -8.55 7.13 4.66
C LEU A 73 -8.53 6.53 3.26
N PHE A 74 -7.33 6.40 2.70
CA PHE A 74 -7.08 5.90 1.36
C PHE A 74 -6.09 4.71 1.39
N PRO A 75 -6.50 3.56 1.96
CA PRO A 75 -5.73 2.32 1.83
C PRO A 75 -5.61 1.86 0.38
N GLU A 76 -4.60 1.05 0.12
CA GLU A 76 -4.27 0.54 -1.20
C GLU A 76 -4.17 1.64 -2.25
N ASN A 77 -3.54 2.76 -1.90
CA ASN A 77 -3.41 3.98 -2.71
C ASN A 77 -4.77 4.58 -3.12
N GLY A 78 -5.80 4.46 -2.28
CA GLY A 78 -7.13 5.02 -2.51
C GLY A 78 -8.05 4.15 -3.37
N LEU A 79 -7.67 2.90 -3.62
CA LEU A 79 -8.58 1.91 -4.19
C LEU A 79 -9.70 1.54 -3.21
N VAL A 80 -9.45 1.67 -1.92
CA VAL A 80 -10.48 1.71 -0.88
C VAL A 80 -10.52 3.13 -0.35
N GLN A 81 -11.72 3.68 -0.22
CA GLN A 81 -11.95 5.06 0.20
C GLN A 81 -12.88 5.04 1.39
N ILE A 82 -12.41 5.58 2.50
CA ILE A 82 -13.20 5.74 3.72
C ILE A 82 -13.38 7.23 3.95
N ASP A 83 -14.63 7.62 4.12
CA ASP A 83 -15.08 8.99 4.34
C ASP A 83 -15.86 9.02 5.67
N HIS A 84 -15.33 9.75 6.66
CA HIS A 84 -15.85 9.84 8.03
C HIS A 84 -16.22 8.46 8.61
N GLY A 85 -15.28 7.52 8.56
CA GLY A 85 -15.42 6.17 9.10
C GLY A 85 -16.31 5.23 8.28
N LYS A 86 -16.84 5.67 7.13
CA LYS A 86 -17.71 4.86 6.26
C LYS A 86 -17.04 4.61 4.90
N GLU A 87 -17.20 3.40 4.37
CA GLU A 87 -16.73 3.11 3.01
C GLU A 87 -17.52 3.96 2.00
N ALA A 88 -16.81 4.83 1.27
CA ALA A 88 -17.36 5.69 0.23
C ALA A 88 -17.15 5.09 -1.16
N GLY A 89 -16.09 4.30 -1.33
CA GLY A 89 -15.74 3.72 -2.62
C GLY A 89 -14.76 2.58 -2.50
N LYS A 90 -14.90 1.62 -3.42
CA LYS A 90 -13.96 0.52 -3.59
C LYS A 90 -13.78 0.22 -5.07
N GLN A 91 -12.54 0.02 -5.47
CA GLN A 91 -12.14 -0.36 -6.82
C GLN A 91 -11.14 -1.52 -6.74
N ASN A 92 -11.10 -2.34 -7.79
CA ASN A 92 -10.12 -3.41 -7.92
C ASN A 92 -9.73 -3.66 -9.38
N ILE A 93 -8.61 -4.34 -9.55
CA ILE A 93 -8.04 -4.60 -10.88
C ILE A 93 -8.93 -5.50 -11.75
N ILE A 94 -9.79 -6.33 -11.16
CA ILE A 94 -10.76 -7.19 -11.89
C ILE A 94 -11.86 -6.34 -12.50
N GLN A 95 -12.46 -5.46 -11.70
CA GLN A 95 -13.49 -4.52 -12.16
C GLN A 95 -12.93 -3.55 -13.21
N HIS A 96 -11.68 -3.11 -13.05
CA HIS A 96 -11.06 -2.16 -13.97
C HIS A 96 -10.64 -2.78 -15.31
N LEU A 97 -9.96 -3.94 -15.31
CA LEU A 97 -9.39 -4.54 -16.52
C LEU A 97 -10.24 -5.64 -17.15
N GLY A 98 -11.08 -6.29 -16.35
CA GLY A 98 -11.90 -7.44 -16.74
C GLY A 98 -11.14 -8.76 -16.85
N GLU A 99 -11.87 -9.85 -16.63
CA GLU A 99 -11.38 -11.23 -16.73
C GLU A 99 -10.66 -11.57 -18.05
N PRO A 100 -11.14 -11.16 -19.24
CA PRO A 100 -10.45 -11.48 -20.48
C PRO A 100 -9.02 -10.95 -20.53
N THR A 101 -8.79 -9.74 -20.01
CA THR A 101 -7.46 -9.11 -19.99
C THR A 101 -6.56 -9.79 -18.96
N LEU A 102 -7.07 -10.00 -17.75
CA LEU A 102 -6.34 -10.67 -16.67
C LEU A 102 -5.91 -12.08 -17.06
N LYS A 103 -6.82 -12.88 -17.64
CA LYS A 103 -6.50 -14.24 -18.10
C LYS A 103 -5.41 -14.24 -19.17
N ARG A 104 -5.47 -13.33 -20.15
CA ARG A 104 -4.41 -13.22 -21.17
C ARG A 104 -3.06 -12.88 -20.54
N PHE A 105 -3.03 -11.92 -19.63
CA PHE A 105 -1.80 -11.53 -18.94
C PHE A 105 -1.23 -12.67 -18.08
N ILE A 106 -2.05 -13.30 -17.25
CA ILE A 106 -1.64 -14.42 -16.39
C ILE A 106 -1.09 -15.57 -17.23
N ASN A 107 -1.79 -15.95 -18.32
CA ASN A 107 -1.32 -17.01 -19.20
C ASN A 107 0.04 -16.68 -19.84
N PHE A 108 0.25 -15.43 -20.24
CA PHE A 108 1.54 -14.98 -20.77
C PHE A 108 2.64 -15.11 -19.71
N VAL A 109 2.41 -14.56 -18.50
CA VAL A 109 3.39 -14.62 -17.42
C VAL A 109 3.72 -16.06 -17.03
N LEU A 110 2.71 -16.92 -16.87
CA LEU A 110 2.94 -18.33 -16.51
C LEU A 110 3.76 -19.08 -17.55
N ARG A 111 3.49 -18.88 -18.85
CA ARG A 111 4.29 -19.47 -19.93
C ARG A 111 5.73 -18.98 -19.87
N TYR A 112 5.92 -17.65 -19.82
CA TYR A 112 7.24 -17.05 -19.73
C TYR A 112 8.05 -17.57 -18.54
N LEU A 113 7.45 -17.58 -17.34
CA LEU A 113 8.09 -18.06 -16.12
C LEU A 113 8.38 -19.57 -16.15
N SER A 114 7.59 -20.37 -16.87
CA SER A 114 7.84 -21.81 -17.02
C SER A 114 9.12 -22.09 -17.79
N GLU A 115 9.46 -21.23 -18.75
CA GLU A 115 10.61 -21.37 -19.65
C GLU A 115 11.90 -20.75 -19.09
N LEU A 116 11.82 -19.87 -18.08
CA LEU A 116 13.01 -19.28 -17.46
C LEU A 116 13.90 -20.35 -16.81
N ASP A 117 15.19 -20.38 -17.14
CA ASP A 117 16.17 -21.16 -16.37
C ASP A 117 16.69 -20.32 -15.20
N LEU A 118 16.29 -20.68 -13.99
CA LEU A 118 16.68 -19.98 -12.76
C LEU A 118 17.33 -20.99 -11.81
N PRO A 119 18.38 -20.61 -11.06
CA PRO A 119 19.03 -21.52 -10.12
C PRO A 119 18.06 -22.11 -9.09
N ILE A 120 17.04 -21.34 -8.70
CA ILE A 120 16.06 -21.71 -7.69
C ILE A 120 14.68 -21.19 -8.12
N LYS A 121 13.69 -22.08 -8.14
CA LYS A 121 12.25 -21.77 -8.24
C LYS A 121 11.51 -22.34 -7.02
N ARG A 122 10.49 -21.63 -6.55
CA ARG A 122 9.64 -22.01 -5.41
C ARG A 122 8.18 -21.97 -5.86
N GLY A 123 7.32 -21.26 -5.15
CA GLY A 123 5.92 -21.06 -5.52
C GLY A 123 5.44 -19.64 -5.17
N THR A 124 4.18 -19.36 -5.51
CA THR A 124 3.63 -18.00 -5.51
C THR A 124 4.40 -17.09 -6.47
N PHE A 125 4.43 -17.47 -7.75
CA PHE A 125 5.03 -16.69 -8.84
C PHE A 125 4.20 -15.48 -9.24
N ILE A 126 2.89 -15.62 -9.10
CA ILE A 126 1.91 -14.58 -9.33
C ILE A 126 1.08 -14.48 -8.05
N GLU A 127 1.10 -13.32 -7.39
CA GLU A 127 0.28 -13.01 -6.22
C GLU A 127 -0.71 -11.92 -6.61
N PHE A 128 -1.99 -12.30 -6.66
CA PHE A 128 -3.07 -11.38 -6.97
C PHE A 128 -3.40 -10.55 -5.73
N ARG A 129 -3.48 -9.23 -5.89
CA ARG A 129 -3.91 -8.27 -4.87
C ARG A 129 -5.05 -7.44 -5.42
N ASN A 130 -5.76 -6.73 -4.55
CA ASN A 130 -6.94 -5.98 -4.96
C ASN A 130 -6.62 -4.89 -6.00
N GLY A 131 -5.50 -4.18 -5.85
CA GLY A 131 -5.03 -3.17 -6.83
C GLY A 131 -3.98 -3.57 -7.84
N MET A 132 -3.34 -4.73 -7.68
CA MET A 132 -2.14 -5.07 -8.44
C MET A 132 -1.93 -6.58 -8.52
N MET A 133 -1.00 -7.00 -9.37
CA MET A 133 -0.53 -8.38 -9.43
C MET A 133 0.98 -8.38 -9.26
N ASN A 134 1.47 -9.00 -8.19
CA ASN A 134 2.91 -9.11 -7.96
C ASN A 134 3.44 -10.34 -8.70
N VAL A 135 4.40 -10.14 -9.60
CA VAL A 135 5.08 -11.22 -10.33
C VAL A 135 6.48 -11.40 -9.75
N CYS A 136 6.83 -12.62 -9.37
CA CYS A 136 8.11 -12.97 -8.78
C CYS A 136 8.67 -14.22 -9.49
N PRO A 137 9.72 -14.10 -10.34
CA PRO A 137 10.22 -15.23 -11.13
C PRO A 137 10.70 -16.42 -10.29
N MET A 138 11.35 -16.17 -9.15
CA MET A 138 11.73 -17.20 -8.19
C MET A 138 10.52 -17.74 -7.39
N GLY A 139 9.46 -16.95 -7.21
CA GLY A 139 8.32 -17.22 -6.34
C GLY A 139 8.49 -16.66 -4.93
N ARG A 140 7.43 -16.08 -4.37
CA ARG A 140 7.46 -15.41 -3.04
C ARG A 140 7.64 -16.35 -1.85
N GLN A 141 7.43 -17.65 -2.03
CA GLN A 141 7.65 -18.67 -0.99
C GLN A 141 9.13 -19.00 -0.75
N CYS A 142 10.05 -18.26 -1.38
CA CYS A 142 11.49 -18.38 -1.12
C CYS A 142 11.88 -17.94 0.29
N THR A 143 12.95 -18.54 0.82
CA THR A 143 13.56 -18.08 2.07
C THR A 143 14.26 -16.73 1.88
N ARG A 144 14.59 -16.04 2.97
CA ARG A 144 15.35 -14.79 2.91
C ARG A 144 16.74 -14.98 2.29
N SER A 145 17.39 -16.12 2.56
CA SER A 145 18.69 -16.45 1.97
C SER A 145 18.56 -16.65 0.45
N GLU A 146 17.56 -17.40 0.00
CA GLU A 146 17.27 -17.60 -1.43
C GLU A 146 16.95 -16.28 -2.14
N ARG A 147 16.17 -15.41 -1.51
CA ARG A 147 15.89 -14.06 -2.04
C ARG A 147 17.17 -13.25 -2.23
N ASN A 148 18.08 -13.26 -1.25
CA ASN A 148 19.35 -12.56 -1.36
C ASN A 148 20.20 -13.15 -2.50
N MET A 149 20.23 -14.47 -2.66
CA MET A 149 20.90 -15.13 -3.79
C MET A 149 20.30 -14.71 -5.12
N PHE A 150 18.97 -14.59 -5.22
CA PHE A 150 18.30 -14.12 -6.42
C PHE A 150 18.70 -12.69 -6.79
N VAL A 151 18.72 -11.79 -5.80
CA VAL A 151 19.12 -10.39 -6.01
C VAL A 151 20.55 -10.32 -6.55
N GLU A 152 21.46 -11.15 -6.04
CA GLU A 152 22.83 -11.20 -6.55
C GLU A 152 22.94 -11.87 -7.93
N TYR A 153 22.14 -12.91 -8.20
CA TYR A 153 22.05 -13.53 -9.52
C TYR A 153 21.54 -12.53 -10.56
N GLU A 154 20.45 -11.81 -10.24
CA GLU A 154 19.85 -10.78 -11.09
C GLU A 154 20.85 -9.66 -11.38
N LYS A 155 21.54 -9.11 -10.37
CA LYS A 155 22.57 -8.09 -10.61
C LYS A 155 23.67 -8.53 -11.59
N LYS A 156 24.04 -9.81 -11.57
CA LYS A 156 25.07 -10.37 -12.46
C LYS A 156 24.56 -10.64 -13.88
N THR A 157 23.28 -10.99 -14.02
CA THR A 157 22.66 -11.34 -15.30
C THR A 157 21.94 -10.18 -15.98
N SER A 158 21.56 -9.15 -15.22
CA SER A 158 20.89 -7.93 -15.67
C SER A 158 21.84 -6.82 -16.12
N CYS A 159 23.11 -7.14 -16.39
CA CYS A 159 23.97 -6.29 -17.24
C CYS A 159 23.76 -6.68 -18.71
N ALA A 160 22.71 -6.14 -19.32
CA ALA A 160 22.55 -5.97 -20.76
C ALA A 160 21.71 -4.71 -21.03
#